data_AF-A0A7S3G682-F1
#
_entry.id   AF-A0A7S3G682-F1
#
_cell.length_a   1.000
_cell.length_b   1.000
_cell.length_c   1.000
_cell.angle_alpha   90.00
_cell.angle_beta   90.00
_cell.angle_gamma   90.00
#
_symmetry.space_group_name_H-M   'P 1'
#
loop_
_entity.id
_entity.type
_entity.pdbx_description
1 polymer ?
#
loop_
_entity_poly.entity_id
_entity_poly.type
_entity_poly.pdbx_seq_one_letter_code
_entity_poly.pdbx_strand_id
1 'polypeptide(L)'
;RYIQPPEVVHKVMMALFLLLGENPQELQSWGSLKKKIQLSKAAPNSVIVRMQKFDPKSHKELQRKAEYAQANQITKGVDADDASSGSYVCRIIFEWIKVVLGLREIALLDLKEEEEEGQEEKEKDVQIPDFDLDEQEEAENKISGSADSEKGSKWQAVRSKRATMSVITTLSSAGAARQKQRRASVTLGVDSTIMGTPKPRRMSIVPGSNNGSIREEVLVP
;
A
#
# COMPACT_ATOMS: atom_id res chain seq x y z
N ARG A 1 23.73 -21.14 -4.17
CA ARG A 1 22.51 -21.24 -3.32
C ARG A 1 22.78 -20.46 -2.04
N TYR A 2 22.03 -19.40 -1.75
CA TYR A 2 22.20 -18.70 -0.47
C TYR A 2 21.65 -19.56 0.67
N ILE A 3 22.51 -19.84 1.65
CA ILE A 3 22.14 -20.50 2.91
C ILE A 3 21.34 -19.51 3.75
N GLN A 4 21.81 -18.27 3.83
CA GLN A 4 21.17 -17.14 4.48
C GLN A 4 21.29 -15.90 3.58
N PRO A 5 20.24 -15.09 3.40
CA PRO A 5 20.29 -13.88 2.60
C PRO A 5 20.92 -12.75 3.43
N PRO A 6 21.40 -11.67 2.80
CA PRO A 6 21.67 -10.43 3.50
C PRO A 6 20.46 -9.98 4.31
N GLU A 7 20.69 -9.37 5.48
CA GLU A 7 19.63 -8.97 6.40
C GLU A 7 18.62 -8.03 5.74
N VAL A 8 19.10 -7.09 4.91
CA VAL A 8 18.26 -6.17 4.14
C VAL A 8 17.29 -6.92 3.23
N VAL A 9 17.78 -7.95 2.51
CA VAL A 9 16.94 -8.79 1.66
C VAL A 9 15.88 -9.53 2.49
N HIS A 10 16.25 -10.02 3.67
CA HIS A 10 15.29 -10.67 4.57
C HIS A 10 14.17 -9.71 4.99
N LYS A 11 14.52 -8.49 5.45
CA LYS A 11 13.56 -7.45 5.86
C LYS A 11 12.62 -7.06 4.72
N VAL A 12 13.17 -6.82 3.53
CA VAL A 12 12.39 -6.44 2.34
C VAL A 12 11.41 -7.54 1.95
N MET A 13 11.86 -8.80 1.91
CA MET A 13 10.96 -9.92 1.58
C MET A 13 9.89 -10.12 2.66
N MET A 14 10.23 -9.98 3.95
CA MET A 14 9.26 -10.07 5.04
C MET A 14 8.18 -9.00 4.92
N ALA A 15 8.56 -7.74 4.67
CA ALA A 15 7.60 -6.65 4.46
C ALA A 15 6.73 -6.89 3.21
N LEU A 16 7.28 -7.39 2.11
CA LEU A 16 6.53 -7.75 0.91
C LEU A 16 5.42 -8.77 1.22
N PHE A 17 5.78 -9.90 1.83
CA PHE A 17 4.80 -10.96 2.10
C PHE A 17 3.75 -10.53 3.14
N LEU A 18 4.14 -9.68 4.09
CA LEU A 18 3.20 -9.10 5.04
C LEU A 18 2.14 -8.23 4.34
N LEU A 19 2.57 -7.37 3.39
CA LEU A 19 1.64 -6.58 2.57
C LEU A 19 0.75 -7.48 1.71
N LEU A 20 1.28 -8.57 1.16
CA LEU A 20 0.51 -9.55 0.37
C LEU A 20 -0.47 -10.42 1.19
N GLY A 21 -0.61 -10.19 2.51
CA GLY A 21 -1.60 -10.87 3.33
C GLY A 21 -1.11 -12.13 4.05
N GLU A 22 0.20 -12.40 4.06
CA GLU A 22 0.73 -13.55 4.79
C GLU A 22 0.79 -13.27 6.29
N ASN A 23 0.61 -14.34 7.08
CA ASN A 23 0.62 -14.23 8.55
C ASN A 23 2.04 -13.89 9.07
N PRO A 24 2.20 -12.84 9.91
CA PRO A 24 3.50 -12.43 10.44
C PRO A 24 4.22 -13.54 11.22
N GLN A 25 3.50 -14.45 11.88
CA GLN A 25 4.10 -15.57 12.62
C GLN A 25 4.84 -16.53 11.69
N GLU A 26 4.35 -16.70 10.45
CA GLU A 26 4.97 -17.57 9.46
C GLU A 26 6.18 -16.93 8.75
N LEU A 27 6.36 -15.61 8.90
CA LEU A 27 7.40 -14.86 8.20
C LEU A 27 8.66 -14.62 9.03
N GLN A 28 8.72 -15.05 10.30
CA GLN A 28 9.87 -14.73 11.16
C GLN A 28 11.17 -15.44 10.75
N SER A 29 11.07 -16.60 10.10
CA SER A 29 12.24 -17.36 9.67
C SER A 29 12.47 -17.25 8.17
N TRP A 30 13.74 -17.09 7.78
CA TRP A 30 14.12 -17.13 6.36
C TRP A 30 13.72 -18.46 5.70
N GLY A 31 13.78 -19.57 6.44
CA GLY A 31 13.37 -20.88 5.94
C GLY A 31 11.91 -20.90 5.47
N SER A 32 11.01 -20.31 6.25
CA SER A 32 9.58 -20.21 5.90
C SER A 32 9.35 -19.27 4.71
N LEU A 33 9.99 -18.10 4.70
CA LEU A 33 9.96 -17.16 3.58
C LEU A 33 10.44 -17.81 2.28
N LYS A 34 11.57 -18.50 2.34
CA LYS A 34 12.15 -19.23 1.19
C LYS A 34 11.18 -20.29 0.66
N LYS A 35 10.49 -21.03 1.53
CA LYS A 35 9.46 -21.99 1.14
C LYS A 35 8.30 -21.28 0.42
N LYS A 36 7.79 -20.16 0.96
CA LYS A 36 6.73 -19.37 0.29
C LYS A 36 7.16 -18.85 -1.09
N ILE A 37 8.39 -18.33 -1.21
CA ILE A 37 8.95 -17.91 -2.50
C ILE A 37 9.01 -19.09 -3.48
N GLN A 38 9.47 -20.26 -3.03
CA GLN A 38 9.57 -21.46 -3.87
C GLN A 38 8.20 -22.00 -4.29
N LEU A 39 7.23 -22.05 -3.39
CA LEU A 39 5.85 -22.47 -3.67
C LEU A 39 5.17 -21.50 -4.64
N SER A 40 5.50 -20.21 -4.56
CA SER A 40 5.02 -19.17 -5.48
C SER A 40 5.68 -19.20 -6.87
N LYS A 41 6.46 -20.22 -7.22
CA LYS A 41 7.04 -20.30 -8.58
C LYS A 41 6.03 -20.69 -9.66
N ALA A 42 4.93 -21.34 -9.28
CA ALA A 42 3.88 -21.72 -10.22
C ALA A 42 2.87 -20.59 -10.40
N ALA A 43 2.57 -20.23 -11.66
CA ALA A 43 1.37 -19.46 -11.96
C ALA A 43 0.13 -20.30 -11.60
N PRO A 44 -0.95 -19.71 -11.06
CA PRO A 44 -1.26 -18.27 -10.97
C PRO A 44 -0.80 -17.58 -9.68
N ASN A 45 -0.25 -18.32 -8.71
CA ASN A 45 0.04 -17.83 -7.35
C ASN A 45 1.43 -17.21 -7.21
N SER A 46 2.00 -16.71 -8.29
CA SER A 46 3.33 -16.13 -8.22
C SER A 46 3.34 -14.80 -7.49
N VAL A 47 4.40 -14.55 -6.73
CA VAL A 47 4.57 -13.28 -5.99
C VAL A 47 4.42 -12.09 -6.93
N ILE A 48 4.98 -12.17 -8.13
CA ILE A 48 4.90 -11.11 -9.14
C ILE A 48 3.45 -10.88 -9.60
N VAL A 49 2.69 -11.95 -9.89
CA VAL A 49 1.28 -11.82 -10.27
C VAL A 49 0.45 -11.23 -9.13
N ARG A 50 0.74 -11.59 -7.89
CA ARG A 50 0.08 -11.00 -6.72
C ARG A 50 0.41 -9.52 -6.55
N MET A 51 1.67 -9.13 -6.72
CA MET A 51 2.09 -7.72 -6.69
C MET A 51 1.41 -6.89 -7.78
N GLN A 52 1.22 -7.45 -8.98
CA GLN A 52 0.53 -6.78 -10.09
C GLN A 52 -0.97 -6.58 -9.84
N LYS A 53 -1.61 -7.54 -9.17
CA LYS A 53 -3.04 -7.48 -8.83
C LYS A 53 -3.32 -6.73 -7.52
N PHE A 54 -2.29 -6.30 -6.83
CA PHE A 54 -2.41 -5.69 -5.52
C PHE A 54 -2.96 -4.27 -5.64
N ASP A 55 -4.05 -3.99 -4.94
CA ASP A 55 -4.67 -2.66 -4.88
C ASP A 55 -4.60 -2.10 -3.46
N PRO A 56 -3.70 -1.12 -3.20
CA PRO A 56 -3.54 -0.52 -1.88
C PRO A 56 -4.71 0.39 -1.47
N LYS A 57 -5.59 0.78 -2.41
CA LYS A 57 -6.75 1.63 -2.14
C LYS A 57 -8.01 0.84 -1.82
N SER A 58 -8.00 -0.48 -2.04
CA SER A 58 -9.18 -1.30 -1.78
C SER A 58 -9.57 -1.26 -0.30
N HIS A 59 -10.89 -1.26 -0.03
CA HIS A 59 -11.42 -1.19 1.34
C HIS A 59 -10.84 -2.27 2.27
N LYS A 60 -10.62 -3.48 1.73
CA LYS A 60 -9.99 -4.59 2.46
C LYS A 60 -8.58 -4.23 2.94
N GLU A 61 -7.76 -3.61 2.09
CA GLU A 61 -6.39 -3.26 2.45
C GLU A 61 -6.33 -2.04 3.39
N LEU A 62 -7.29 -1.13 3.30
CA LEU A 62 -7.39 -0.01 4.24
C LEU A 62 -7.64 -0.46 5.68
N GLN A 63 -8.41 -1.55 5.88
CA GLN A 63 -8.68 -2.15 7.18
C GLN A 63 -7.44 -2.79 7.83
N ARG A 64 -6.43 -3.18 7.05
CA ARG A 64 -5.21 -3.89 7.51
C ARG A 64 -4.16 -2.96 8.13
N LYS A 65 -4.58 -2.09 9.05
CA LYS A 65 -3.73 -1.05 9.65
C LYS A 65 -2.46 -1.61 10.30
N ALA A 66 -2.57 -2.76 10.99
CA ALA A 66 -1.47 -3.35 11.74
C ALA A 66 -0.34 -3.86 10.83
N GLU A 67 -0.69 -4.53 9.74
CA GLU A 67 0.27 -5.12 8.81
C GLU A 67 1.04 -4.04 8.04
N TYR A 68 0.36 -2.96 7.64
CA TYR A 68 1.00 -1.82 7.01
C TYR A 68 1.94 -1.09 7.98
N ALA A 69 1.53 -0.89 9.23
CA ALA A 69 2.39 -0.29 10.26
C ALA A 69 3.63 -1.15 10.51
N GLN A 70 3.48 -2.47 10.58
CA GLN A 70 4.59 -3.40 10.76
C GLN A 70 5.51 -3.44 9.52
N ALA A 71 4.97 -3.46 8.29
CA ALA A 71 5.76 -3.38 7.06
C ALA A 71 6.58 -2.09 6.98
N ASN A 72 5.98 -0.95 7.37
CA ASN A 72 6.68 0.33 7.45
C ASN A 72 7.79 0.28 8.50
N GLN A 73 7.51 -0.27 9.68
CA GLN A 73 8.50 -0.41 10.75
C GLN A 73 9.69 -1.31 10.35
N ILE A 74 9.44 -2.42 9.66
CA ILE A 74 10.48 -3.34 9.17
C ILE A 74 11.40 -2.65 8.15
N THR A 75 10.82 -1.80 7.29
CA THR A 75 11.54 -1.08 6.23
C THR A 75 12.01 0.30 6.65
N LYS A 76 11.92 0.62 7.95
CA LYS A 76 12.37 1.90 8.50
C LYS A 76 13.90 1.91 8.57
N GLY A 77 14.51 2.96 8.01
CA GLY A 77 15.96 3.12 7.97
C GLY A 77 16.68 2.18 6.99
N VAL A 78 15.94 1.53 6.09
CA VAL A 78 16.53 0.88 4.91
C VAL A 78 16.44 1.88 3.78
N ASP A 79 17.57 2.20 3.15
CA ASP A 79 17.61 3.04 1.96
C ASP A 79 17.58 2.20 0.67
N ALA A 80 17.22 2.82 -0.45
CA ALA A 80 17.15 2.14 -1.73
C ALA A 80 18.52 1.59 -2.17
N ASP A 81 19.60 2.31 -1.82
CA ASP A 81 20.98 1.89 -2.12
C ASP A 81 21.39 0.67 -1.28
N ASP A 82 20.99 0.61 -0.01
CA ASP A 82 21.20 -0.57 0.85
C ASP A 82 20.46 -1.79 0.29
N ALA A 83 19.22 -1.61 -0.17
CA ALA A 83 18.46 -2.67 -0.83
C ALA A 83 19.15 -3.12 -2.13
N SER A 84 19.72 -2.18 -2.89
CA SER A 84 20.47 -2.45 -4.12
C SER A 84 21.75 -3.26 -3.87
N SER A 85 22.43 -3.01 -2.75
CA SER A 85 23.66 -3.73 -2.38
C SER A 85 23.43 -5.24 -2.22
N GLY A 86 22.24 -5.65 -1.77
CA GLY A 86 21.86 -7.06 -1.66
C GLY A 86 21.48 -7.68 -3.00
N SER A 87 20.64 -6.99 -3.78
CA SER A 87 20.26 -7.39 -5.13
C SER A 87 19.45 -6.29 -5.82
N TYR A 88 19.63 -6.12 -7.12
CA TYR A 88 18.77 -5.24 -7.93
C TYR A 88 17.27 -5.58 -7.81
N VAL A 89 16.93 -6.87 -7.73
CA VAL A 89 15.53 -7.29 -7.53
C VAL A 89 15.00 -6.86 -6.15
N CYS A 90 15.86 -6.88 -5.13
CA CYS A 90 15.51 -6.42 -3.80
C CYS A 90 15.20 -4.92 -3.79
N ARG A 91 15.97 -4.12 -4.52
CA ARG A 91 15.69 -2.69 -4.72
C ARG A 91 14.32 -2.45 -5.35
N ILE A 92 14.00 -3.14 -6.46
CA ILE A 92 12.70 -2.99 -7.12
C ILE A 92 11.54 -3.33 -6.16
N ILE A 93 11.67 -4.42 -5.41
CA ILE A 93 10.65 -4.82 -4.43
C ILE A 93 10.53 -3.77 -3.32
N PHE A 94 11.66 -3.24 -2.83
CA PHE A 94 11.67 -2.20 -1.81
C PHE A 94 11.00 -0.90 -2.29
N GLU A 95 11.31 -0.45 -3.51
CA GLU A 95 10.65 0.70 -4.12
C GLU A 95 9.14 0.47 -4.27
N TRP A 96 8.73 -0.74 -4.72
CA TRP A 96 7.31 -1.12 -4.78
C TRP A 96 6.63 -1.05 -3.41
N ILE A 97 7.29 -1.52 -2.34
CA ILE A 97 6.78 -1.41 -0.96
C ILE A 97 6.56 0.06 -0.59
N LYS A 98 7.51 0.95 -0.86
CA LYS A 98 7.38 2.38 -0.53
C LYS A 98 6.24 3.04 -1.30
N VAL A 99 6.08 2.72 -2.58
CA VAL A 99 4.94 3.20 -3.39
C VAL A 99 3.62 2.72 -2.80
N VAL A 100 3.51 1.44 -2.43
CA VAL A 100 2.29 0.88 -1.81
C VAL A 100 1.96 1.56 -0.48
N LEU A 101 2.95 1.80 0.38
CA LEU A 101 2.75 2.49 1.65
C LEU A 101 2.25 3.93 1.41
N GLY A 102 2.88 4.67 0.49
CA GLY A 102 2.49 6.05 0.16
C GLY A 102 1.10 6.14 -0.49
N LEU A 103 0.77 5.24 -1.41
CA LEU A 103 -0.57 5.19 -2.03
C LEU A 103 -1.68 4.94 -1.01
N ARG A 104 -1.41 4.13 0.02
CA ARG A 104 -2.36 3.91 1.11
C ARG A 104 -2.51 5.14 1.99
N GLU A 105 -1.43 5.84 2.31
CA GLU A 105 -1.50 7.09 3.08
C GLU A 105 -2.36 8.12 2.36
N ILE A 106 -2.19 8.28 1.05
CA ILE A 106 -3.04 9.14 0.22
C ILE A 106 -4.50 8.70 0.29
N ALA A 107 -4.79 7.41 0.09
CA ALA A 107 -6.17 6.90 0.16
C ALA A 107 -6.85 7.09 1.52
N LEU A 108 -6.07 7.09 2.62
CA LEU A 108 -6.60 7.39 3.95
C LEU A 108 -6.87 8.88 4.16
N LEU A 109 -6.12 9.77 3.48
CA LEU A 109 -6.39 11.20 3.49
C LEU A 109 -7.67 11.49 2.69
N ASP A 110 -7.80 10.91 1.49
CA ASP A 110 -8.98 11.03 0.64
C ASP A 110 -10.27 10.68 1.43
N LEU A 111 -10.27 9.55 2.16
CA LEU A 111 -11.41 9.15 2.99
C LEU A 111 -11.70 10.09 4.16
N LYS A 112 -10.66 10.70 4.73
CA LYS A 112 -10.82 11.63 5.85
C LYS A 112 -11.45 12.95 5.38
N GLU A 113 -11.08 13.40 4.18
CA GLU A 113 -11.67 14.58 3.54
C GLU A 113 -13.17 14.35 3.25
N GLU A 114 -13.53 13.18 2.71
CA GLU A 114 -14.95 12.81 2.46
C GLU A 114 -15.79 12.77 3.76
N GLU A 115 -15.21 12.29 4.87
CA GLU A 115 -15.88 12.27 6.18
C GLU A 115 -16.11 13.69 6.75
N GLU A 116 -15.17 14.62 6.52
CA GLU A 116 -15.27 16.01 6.97
C GLU A 116 -16.31 16.79 6.13
N GLU A 117 -16.32 16.63 4.81
CA GLU A 117 -17.32 17.27 3.92
C GLU A 117 -18.75 16.79 4.22
N GLY A 118 -18.93 15.48 4.45
CA GLY A 118 -20.24 14.92 4.79
C GLY A 118 -20.77 15.33 6.18
N GLN A 119 -19.91 15.80 7.09
CA GLN A 119 -20.32 16.35 8.38
C GLN A 119 -20.81 17.81 8.24
N GLU A 120 -20.13 18.62 7.42
CA GLU A 120 -20.53 20.01 7.17
C GLU A 120 -21.90 20.14 6.49
N GLU A 121 -22.26 19.19 5.60
CA GLU A 121 -23.58 19.19 4.97
C GLU A 121 -24.71 18.92 5.97
N LYS A 122 -24.50 18.00 6.93
CA LYS A 122 -25.52 17.68 7.95
C LYS A 122 -25.75 18.79 8.95
N GLU A 123 -24.73 19.60 9.24
CA GLU A 123 -24.86 20.73 10.15
C GLU A 123 -25.69 21.88 9.54
N LYS A 124 -25.71 22.02 8.20
CA LYS A 124 -26.50 23.04 7.50
C LYS A 124 -27.99 22.75 7.44
N ASP A 125 -28.40 21.48 7.46
CA ASP A 125 -29.81 21.05 7.42
C ASP A 125 -30.52 21.08 8.78
N VAL A 126 -29.80 21.44 9.87
CA VAL A 126 -30.40 21.68 11.20
C VAL A 126 -30.39 23.18 11.53
N GLN A 127 -30.70 24.03 10.55
CA GLN A 127 -31.28 25.34 10.84
C GLN A 127 -32.79 25.13 11.00
N ILE A 128 -33.21 24.86 12.23
CA ILE A 128 -34.61 25.02 12.63
C ILE A 128 -34.94 26.49 12.30
N PRO A 129 -35.89 26.77 11.41
CA PRO A 129 -36.34 28.14 11.20
C PRO A 129 -36.81 28.66 12.55
N ASP A 130 -36.27 29.80 12.99
CA ASP A 130 -36.72 30.54 14.17
C ASP A 130 -38.25 30.58 14.15
N PHE A 131 -38.87 29.70 14.93
CA PHE A 131 -40.28 29.71 15.19
C PHE A 131 -40.40 30.56 16.44
N ASP A 132 -40.72 31.84 16.24
CA ASP A 132 -41.08 32.79 17.28
C ASP A 132 -42.17 32.16 18.15
N LEU A 133 -41.75 31.57 19.27
CA LEU A 133 -42.60 31.08 20.33
C LEU A 133 -42.56 32.13 21.43
N ASP A 134 -43.49 33.06 21.27
CA ASP A 134 -43.88 34.04 22.28
C ASP A 134 -44.09 33.37 23.65
N GLU A 135 -43.52 34.03 24.66
CA GLU A 135 -43.96 34.13 26.06
C GLU A 135 -44.78 32.96 26.63
N GLN A 136 -44.15 32.15 27.49
CA GLN A 136 -44.84 31.79 28.72
C GLN A 136 -43.90 31.59 29.92
N GLU A 137 -44.18 32.40 30.93
CA GLU A 137 -43.57 32.56 32.26
C GLU A 137 -43.46 31.28 33.11
N GLU A 138 -42.43 31.33 33.95
CA GLU A 138 -42.34 30.90 35.36
C GLU A 138 -42.94 29.55 35.81
N ALA A 139 -42.06 28.68 36.28
CA ALA A 139 -42.18 28.15 37.63
C ALA A 139 -40.84 27.67 38.17
N GLU A 140 -40.40 28.33 39.24
CA GLU A 140 -39.33 27.92 40.13
C GLU A 140 -39.55 26.48 40.61
N ASN A 141 -38.50 25.64 40.62
CA ASN A 141 -38.42 24.65 41.68
C ASN A 141 -36.99 24.39 42.14
N LYS A 142 -36.86 24.46 43.46
CA LYS A 142 -35.66 24.62 44.26
C LYS A 142 -35.46 23.30 45.00
N ILE A 143 -34.50 22.46 44.61
CA ILE A 143 -34.09 21.32 45.43
C ILE A 143 -32.57 21.32 45.59
N SER A 144 -32.21 21.62 46.83
CA SER A 144 -30.91 21.55 47.49
C SER A 144 -30.48 20.11 47.82
N GLY A 145 -29.17 19.86 47.85
CA GLY A 145 -28.54 18.74 48.57
C GLY A 145 -27.41 18.09 47.74
N SER A 146 -26.15 18.53 47.83
CA SER A 146 -25.17 18.30 48.91
C SER A 146 -24.65 16.85 49.02
N ALA A 147 -23.40 16.64 48.60
CA ALA A 147 -22.30 16.01 49.36
C ALA A 147 -21.40 15.08 48.52
N ASP A 148 -20.18 15.56 48.30
CA ASP A 148 -18.88 14.87 48.37
C ASP A 148 -18.71 13.41 47.91
N SER A 149 -17.87 13.23 46.89
CA SER A 149 -16.74 12.30 47.00
C SER A 149 -15.64 12.64 45.99
N GLU A 150 -14.55 13.10 46.57
CA GLU A 150 -13.24 13.45 46.07
C GLU A 150 -12.45 12.24 45.51
N LYS A 151 -11.41 12.55 44.70
CA LYS A 151 -10.28 11.72 44.20
C LYS A 151 -10.53 11.00 42.85
N GLY A 152 -9.80 11.27 41.77
CA GLY A 152 -8.67 12.15 41.55
C GLY A 152 -7.97 11.82 40.22
N SER A 153 -7.32 12.83 39.64
CA SER A 153 -6.09 12.79 38.83
C SER A 153 -6.02 11.89 37.58
N LYS A 154 -5.42 12.25 36.45
CA LYS A 154 -4.70 13.43 35.96
C LYS A 154 -4.12 12.99 34.62
N TRP A 155 -4.83 13.16 33.51
CA TRP A 155 -4.24 13.10 32.15
C TRP A 155 -5.03 14.02 31.22
N GLN A 156 -4.85 15.32 31.41
CA GLN A 156 -4.93 16.30 30.33
C GLN A 156 -3.57 16.98 30.21
N ALA A 157 -3.28 17.47 28.99
CA ALA A 157 -2.10 18.21 28.55
C ALA A 157 -0.94 17.39 27.96
N VAL A 158 -1.10 16.97 26.69
CA VAL A 158 -0.10 17.26 25.64
C VAL A 158 -0.84 17.53 24.30
N ARG A 159 -1.43 18.72 24.19
CA ARG A 159 -1.76 19.37 22.91
C ARG A 159 -1.28 20.82 22.99
N SER A 160 -0.01 21.02 22.68
CA SER A 160 0.65 22.30 22.34
C SER A 160 2.09 21.89 22.01
N LYS A 161 2.63 22.06 20.79
CA LYS A 161 2.77 23.31 20.06
C LYS A 161 2.79 23.03 18.55
N ARG A 162 1.82 23.59 17.84
CA ARG A 162 1.91 23.89 16.41
C ARG A 162 2.77 25.15 16.33
N ALA A 163 4.09 24.96 16.17
CA ALA A 163 5.00 26.06 15.93
C ALA A 163 4.99 26.39 14.43
N THR A 164 4.49 27.58 14.16
CA THR A 164 4.61 28.37 12.95
C THR A 164 6.04 28.37 12.41
N MET A 165 6.25 27.86 11.19
CA MET A 165 7.23 28.46 10.29
C MET A 165 6.54 28.79 8.97
N SER A 166 6.03 30.02 8.96
CA SER A 166 5.84 30.82 7.75
C SER A 166 7.23 31.14 7.21
N VAL A 167 7.57 30.64 6.03
CA VAL A 167 8.64 31.19 5.20
C VAL A 167 8.02 31.56 3.85
N ILE A 168 7.54 32.79 3.81
CA ILE A 168 7.71 33.78 2.74
C ILE A 168 7.87 33.17 1.34
N THR A 169 6.75 33.16 0.63
CA THR A 169 6.64 33.31 -0.81
C THR A 169 7.35 34.58 -1.27
N THR A 170 8.37 34.45 -2.13
CA THR A 170 8.65 35.47 -3.14
C THR A 170 8.22 34.93 -4.50
N LEU A 171 7.05 35.39 -4.93
CA LEU A 171 6.65 35.37 -6.33
C LEU A 171 7.69 36.16 -7.15
N SER A 172 8.30 35.51 -8.14
CA SER A 172 8.77 36.20 -9.33
C SER A 172 7.77 35.95 -10.45
N SER A 173 6.81 36.86 -10.53
CA SER A 173 5.93 37.09 -11.67
C SER A 173 6.75 37.58 -12.85
N ALA A 174 6.72 36.84 -13.97
CA ALA A 174 6.85 37.41 -15.30
C ALA A 174 6.39 36.39 -16.35
N GLY A 175 5.41 36.78 -17.17
CA GLY A 175 5.30 36.23 -18.53
C GLY A 175 4.04 35.44 -18.86
N ALA A 176 2.87 36.02 -18.63
CA ALA A 176 1.70 35.67 -19.43
C ALA A 176 1.91 36.21 -20.87
N ALA A 177 2.22 35.33 -21.82
CA ALA A 177 2.10 35.63 -23.24
C ALA A 177 1.37 34.48 -23.94
N ARG A 178 0.15 34.82 -24.35
CA ARG A 178 -0.74 34.03 -25.22
C ARG A 178 0.00 33.64 -26.50
N GLN A 179 -0.01 32.35 -26.87
CA GLN A 179 0.10 31.99 -28.28
C GLN A 179 -0.86 30.85 -28.63
N LYS A 180 -2.01 31.28 -29.15
CA LYS A 180 -2.98 30.49 -29.87
C LYS A 180 -2.37 30.15 -31.23
N GLN A 181 -1.91 28.91 -31.45
CA GLN A 181 -1.61 28.44 -32.79
C GLN A 181 -1.81 26.93 -32.95
N ARG A 182 -2.89 26.62 -33.69
CA ARG A 182 -3.00 25.59 -34.72
C ARG A 182 -2.75 24.13 -34.34
N ARG A 183 -3.88 23.42 -34.20
CA ARG A 183 -4.02 22.02 -34.62
C ARG A 183 -3.43 21.82 -36.01
N ALA A 184 -2.40 20.99 -36.10
CA ALA A 184 -2.04 20.26 -37.31
C ALA A 184 -2.22 18.78 -36.99
N SER A 185 -3.24 18.19 -37.60
CA SER A 185 -3.42 16.74 -37.69
C SER A 185 -2.29 16.17 -38.54
N VAL A 186 -1.30 15.55 -37.90
CA VAL A 186 -0.29 14.74 -38.57
C VAL A 186 -0.86 13.33 -38.72
N THR A 187 -1.38 13.04 -39.90
CA THR A 187 -1.61 11.67 -40.38
C THR A 187 -0.26 11.06 -40.71
N LEU A 188 0.28 10.24 -39.81
CA LEU A 188 1.38 9.33 -40.15
C LEU A 188 0.80 8.16 -40.94
N GLY A 189 0.96 8.23 -42.26
CA GLY A 189 0.95 7.05 -43.10
C GLY A 189 2.16 6.19 -42.76
N VAL A 190 1.91 5.00 -42.21
CA VAL A 190 2.95 3.99 -42.05
C VAL A 190 2.71 2.95 -43.13
N ASP A 191 3.62 2.94 -44.10
CA ASP A 191 3.67 1.99 -45.19
C ASP A 191 3.69 0.54 -44.70
N SER A 192 2.74 -0.22 -45.24
CA SER A 192 2.65 -1.67 -45.14
C SER A 192 3.80 -2.32 -45.89
N THR A 193 4.97 -2.47 -45.26
CA THR A 193 6.00 -3.40 -45.75
C THR A 193 5.74 -4.79 -45.17
N ILE A 194 5.19 -5.64 -46.02
CA ILE A 194 4.99 -7.08 -45.82
C ILE A 194 6.38 -7.74 -45.71
N MET A 195 6.83 -7.99 -44.48
CA MET A 195 7.96 -8.87 -44.19
C MET A 195 7.42 -10.27 -43.88
N GLY A 196 7.82 -11.23 -44.71
CA GLY A 196 7.31 -12.58 -44.77
C GLY A 196 7.31 -13.31 -43.42
N THR A 197 6.25 -14.07 -43.19
CA THR A 197 6.12 -14.95 -42.04
C THR A 197 7.14 -16.09 -42.14
N PRO A 198 7.94 -16.34 -41.09
CA PRO A 198 8.82 -17.49 -41.06
C PRO A 198 8.01 -18.78 -40.98
N LYS A 199 8.25 -19.65 -41.96
CA LYS A 199 7.71 -21.00 -42.12
C LYS A 199 7.91 -21.80 -40.82
N PRO A 200 6.90 -22.48 -40.27
CA PRO A 200 7.06 -23.28 -39.06
C PRO A 200 8.01 -24.46 -39.34
N ARG A 201 9.15 -24.47 -38.66
CA ARG A 201 10.11 -25.57 -38.68
C ARG A 201 9.49 -26.74 -37.91
N ARG A 202 9.01 -27.73 -38.67
CA ARG A 202 8.47 -29.00 -38.15
C ARG A 202 9.59 -29.70 -37.37
N MET A 203 9.58 -29.61 -36.04
CA MET A 203 10.48 -30.39 -35.21
C MET A 203 10.04 -31.85 -35.27
N SER A 204 10.89 -32.70 -35.84
CA SER A 204 10.75 -34.15 -35.78
C SER A 204 10.94 -34.59 -34.33
N ILE A 205 9.87 -35.08 -33.72
CA ILE A 205 9.92 -35.81 -32.46
C ILE A 205 10.67 -37.11 -32.75
N VAL A 206 11.91 -37.21 -32.26
CA VAL A 206 12.64 -38.48 -32.18
C VAL A 206 12.19 -39.17 -30.91
N PRO A 207 11.53 -40.35 -30.96
CA PRO A 207 11.26 -41.13 -29.76
C PRO A 207 12.58 -41.69 -29.22
N GLY A 208 13.03 -41.12 -28.11
CA GLY A 208 14.16 -41.63 -27.33
C GLY A 208 13.78 -42.94 -26.65
N SER A 209 14.52 -43.98 -27.00
CA SER A 209 14.47 -45.33 -26.43
C SER A 209 14.66 -45.28 -24.92
N ASN A 210 13.61 -45.60 -24.16
CA ASN A 210 13.65 -45.66 -22.71
C ASN A 210 14.10 -47.08 -22.30
N ASN A 211 15.41 -47.28 -22.15
CA ASN A 211 15.96 -48.49 -21.54
C ASN A 211 15.74 -48.43 -20.02
N GLY A 212 14.61 -48.99 -19.58
CA GLY A 212 14.34 -49.25 -18.17
C GLY A 212 15.30 -50.29 -17.63
N SER A 213 16.36 -49.83 -16.96
CA SER A 213 17.21 -50.66 -16.10
C SER A 213 16.44 -50.94 -14.80
N ILE A 214 15.91 -52.16 -14.70
CA ILE A 214 15.37 -52.73 -13.48
C ILE A 214 16.56 -52.97 -12.54
N ARG A 215 16.63 -52.23 -11.43
CA ARG A 215 17.46 -52.60 -10.28
C ARG A 215 16.56 -53.24 -9.24
N GLU A 216 16.79 -54.54 -9.02
CA GLU A 216 16.33 -55.30 -7.88
C GLU A 216 16.81 -54.62 -6.59
N GLU A 217 15.90 -54.26 -5.69
CA GLU A 217 16.22 -54.11 -4.29
C GLU A 217 16.16 -55.48 -3.61
N VAL A 218 17.32 -55.92 -3.18
CA VAL A 218 17.51 -57.09 -2.33
C VAL A 218 17.00 -56.73 -0.93
N LEU A 219 15.93 -57.41 -0.53
CA LEU A 219 15.46 -57.49 0.84
C LEU A 219 16.40 -58.42 1.62
N VAL A 220 17.05 -57.94 2.67
CA VAL A 220 17.75 -58.79 3.66
C VAL A 220 17.15 -58.50 5.04
N PRO A 221 16.80 -59.55 5.81
CA PRO A 221 16.11 -59.48 7.10
C PRO A 221 16.92 -58.88 8.24
#